data_AF-A0A949HUC3-F1
#
_entry.id   AF-A0A949HUC3-F1
#
_cell.length_a   1.000
_cell.length_b   1.000
_cell.length_c   1.000
_cell.angle_alpha   90.00
_cell.angle_beta   90.00
_cell.angle_gamma   90.00
#
_symmetry.space_group_name_H-M   'P 1'
#
loop_
_entity.id
_entity.type
_entity.pdbx_description
1 polymer ?
#
loop_
_entity_poly.entity_id
_entity_poly.type
_entity_poly.pdbx_seq_one_letter_code
_entity_poly.pdbx_strand_id
1 'polypeptide(L)' 'MKSRTTNCPACGGPVTFQVSSSLVTVCSFCNSLVARGDKHPQDCGKVADVVDLNSPIRVGMTGSYRNKAFFVTGRVQY' A
#
# COMPACT_ATOMS: atom_id res chain seq x y z
N MET A 1 9.86 -11.20 -5.79
CA MET A 1 8.58 -10.45 -5.71
C MET A 1 8.52 -9.49 -6.89
N LYS A 2 7.49 -9.56 -7.75
CA LYS A 2 7.33 -8.60 -8.85
C LYS A 2 6.61 -7.37 -8.32
N SER A 3 7.36 -6.30 -8.04
CA SER A 3 6.80 -4.98 -7.78
C SER A 3 6.37 -4.33 -9.11
N ARG A 4 5.32 -3.52 -9.06
CA ARG A 4 4.89 -2.72 -10.22
C ARG A 4 4.79 -1.27 -9.80
N THR A 5 5.43 -0.39 -10.56
CA THR A 5 5.41 1.06 -10.34
C THR A 5 4.45 1.70 -11.33
N THR A 6 3.61 2.61 -10.85
CA THR A 6 2.71 3.45 -11.66
C THR A 6 2.75 4.87 -11.12
N ASN A 7 2.26 5.83 -11.89
CA ASN A 7 2.10 7.20 -11.41
C ASN A 7 0.77 7.33 -10.65
N CYS A 8 0.80 8.11 -9.58
CA CYS A 8 -0.39 8.48 -8.82
C CYS A 8 -1.31 9.34 -9.70
N PRO A 9 -2.60 9.00 -9.86
CA PRO A 9 -3.54 9.84 -10.61
C PRO A 9 -3.78 11.21 -9.95
N ALA A 10 -3.59 11.33 -8.63
CA ALA A 10 -3.84 12.57 -7.89
C ALA A 10 -2.72 13.61 -8.00
N CYS A 11 -1.46 13.18 -7.99
CA CYS A 11 -0.29 14.08 -7.91
C CYS A 11 0.82 13.81 -8.92
N GLY A 12 0.69 12.76 -9.75
CA GLY A 12 1.72 12.34 -10.70
C GLY A 12 2.95 11.66 -10.08
N GLY A 13 3.07 11.62 -8.75
CA GLY A 13 4.21 10.99 -8.06
C GLY A 13 4.30 9.48 -8.27
N PRO A 14 5.51 8.87 -8.22
CA PRO A 14 5.68 7.44 -8.40
C PRO A 14 5.11 6.65 -7.22
N VAL A 15 4.33 5.62 -7.53
CA VAL A 15 3.66 4.75 -6.57
C VAL A 15 4.03 3.30 -6.88
N THR A 16 4.55 2.58 -5.88
CA THR A 16 5.02 1.20 -6.06
C THR A 16 4.11 0.22 -5.33
N PHE A 17 3.51 -0.70 -6.07
CA PHE A 17 2.82 -1.84 -5.52
C PHE A 17 3.86 -2.92 -5.18
N GLN A 18 4.11 -3.13 -3.88
CA GLN A 18 5.11 -4.10 -3.41
C GLN A 18 4.73 -5.56 -3.72
N VAL A 19 3.44 -5.87 -3.83
CA VAL A 19 2.95 -7.19 -4.20
C VAL A 19 2.12 -7.08 -5.47
N SER A 20 2.31 -8.03 -6.39
CA SER A 20 1.59 -8.07 -7.66
C SER A 20 0.08 -8.20 -7.49
N SER A 21 -0.36 -8.83 -6.39
CA SER A 21 -1.75 -9.02 -5.97
C SER A 21 -2.31 -7.89 -5.11
N SER A 22 -1.50 -6.87 -4.76
CA SER A 22 -2.02 -5.72 -4.02
C SER A 22 -2.91 -4.89 -4.94
N LEU A 23 -4.20 -4.81 -4.58
CA LEU A 23 -5.19 -4.02 -5.31
C LEU A 23 -5.18 -2.54 -4.92
N VAL A 24 -4.60 -2.18 -3.79
CA VAL A 24 -4.60 -0.82 -3.26
C VAL A 24 -3.25 -0.49 -2.63
N THR A 25 -2.83 0.75 -2.76
CA THR A 25 -1.64 1.30 -2.13
C THR A 25 -1.83 2.79 -1.88
N VAL A 26 -1.07 3.36 -0.95
CA VAL A 26 -1.15 4.78 -0.60
C VAL A 26 0.06 5.48 -1.18
N CYS A 27 -0.15 6.57 -1.91
CA CYS A 27 0.94 7.38 -2.44
C CYS A 27 1.68 8.09 -1.30
N SER A 28 2.99 7.87 -1.17
CA SER A 28 3.82 8.50 -0.13
C SER A 28 3.99 10.02 -0.27
N PHE A 29 3.59 10.60 -1.41
CA PHE A 29 3.72 12.04 -1.67
C PHE A 29 2.46 12.84 -1.32
N CYS A 30 1.29 12.30 -1.63
CA CYS A 30 0.02 13.02 -1.50
C CYS A 30 -1.01 12.28 -0.64
N ASN A 31 -0.61 11.17 -0.04
CA ASN A 31 -1.43 10.28 0.80
C ASN A 31 -2.74 9.83 0.13
N SER A 32 -2.82 9.86 -1.20
CA SER A 32 -4.01 9.41 -1.92
C SER A 32 -4.02 7.89 -2.04
N LEU A 33 -5.20 7.30 -1.85
CA LEU A 33 -5.41 5.86 -2.00
C LEU A 33 -5.56 5.54 -3.47
N VAL A 34 -4.57 4.86 -4.03
CA VAL A 34 -4.55 4.45 -5.42
C VAL A 34 -5.01 3.00 -5.49
N ALA A 35 -6.21 2.80 -6.03
CA ALA A 35 -6.72 1.47 -6.31
C ALA A 35 -6.38 1.07 -7.75
N ARG A 36 -5.94 -0.17 -7.91
CA ARG A 36 -5.79 -0.82 -9.22
C ARG A 36 -7.11 -1.54 -9.54
N GLY A 37 -7.91 -0.95 -10.42
CA GLY A 37 -8.99 -1.65 -11.11
C GLY A 37 -8.48 -2.38 -12.37
N ASP A 38 -9.33 -3.20 -12.97
CA ASP A 38 -8.97 -4.12 -14.08
C ASP A 38 -8.55 -3.43 -15.39
N LYS A 39 -8.66 -2.10 -15.50
CA LYS A 39 -8.31 -1.38 -16.74
C LYS A 39 -7.33 -0.21 -16.53
N HIS A 40 -7.45 0.57 -15.47
CA HIS A 40 -6.55 1.69 -15.16
C HIS A 40 -6.51 1.98 -13.66
N PRO A 41 -5.39 2.48 -13.10
CA PRO A 41 -5.35 2.96 -11.72
C PRO A 41 -6.33 4.13 -11.54
N GLN A 42 -7.21 4.03 -10.55
CA GLN A 42 -8.20 5.04 -10.22
C GLN A 42 -7.88 5.69 -8.88
N ASP A 43 -8.08 7.00 -8.79
CA ASP A 43 -8.01 7.74 -7.54
C ASP A 43 -9.29 7.47 -6.74
N CYS A 44 -9.15 6.90 -5.54
CA CYS A 44 -10.26 6.67 -4.63
C CYS A 44 -10.39 7.75 -3.55
N GLY A 45 -9.63 8.85 -3.68
CA GLY A 45 -9.63 9.98 -2.75
C GLY A 45 -8.38 10.05 -1.87
N LYS A 46 -8.24 11.19 -1.18
CA LYS A 46 -7.17 11.40 -0.20
C LYS A 46 -7.47 10.65 1.09
N VAL A 47 -6.52 9.84 1.54
CA VAL A 47 -6.59 9.23 2.87
C VAL A 47 -6.34 10.34 3.88
N ALA A 48 -7.21 10.44 4.89
CA ALA A 48 -7.00 11.33 6.03
C ALA A 48 -5.72 10.95 6.79
N ASP A 49 -5.23 11.84 7.65
CA ASP A 49 -4.06 11.54 8.47
C ASP A 49 -4.27 10.23 9.24
N VAL A 50 -3.37 9.28 9.03
CA VAL A 50 -3.44 7.95 9.63
C VAL A 50 -2.97 8.12 11.07
N VAL A 51 -3.88 7.89 12.02
CA VAL A 51 -3.56 7.91 13.46
C VAL A 51 -2.55 6.80 13.74
N ASP A 52 -1.42 7.14 14.38
CA ASP A 52 -0.46 6.14 14.81
C ASP A 52 -1.03 5.34 15.99
N LEU A 53 -1.56 4.15 15.68
CA LEU A 53 -2.12 3.24 16.66
C LEU A 53 -1.07 2.49 17.50
N ASN A 54 0.23 2.81 17.38
CA ASN A 54 1.32 2.10 18.07
C ASN A 54 1.24 0.57 17.89
N SER A 55 0.77 0.11 16.73
CA SER A 55 0.55 -1.31 16.51
C SER A 55 1.89 -2.08 16.56
N PRO A 56 1.95 -3.21 17.29
CA PRO A 56 3.17 -4.01 17.43
C PRO A 56 3.61 -4.64 16.09
N ILE A 57 2.72 -4.74 15.10
CA ILE A 57 3.01 -5.31 13.77
C ILE A 57 3.35 -4.20 12.79
N ARG A 58 4.61 -3.77 12.74
CA ARG A 58 5.11 -2.67 11.89
C ARG A 58 5.24 -3.07 10.42
N VAL A 59 4.95 -2.13 9.52
CA VAL A 59 5.26 -2.28 8.08
C VAL A 59 6.77 -2.45 7.94
N GLY A 60 7.19 -3.40 7.09
CA GLY A 60 8.60 -3.79 6.94
C GLY A 60 9.02 -4.94 7.86
N MET A 61 8.20 -5.36 8.83
CA MET A 61 8.52 -6.53 9.65
C MET A 61 8.49 -7.82 8.83
N THR A 62 9.46 -8.68 9.10
CA THR A 62 9.48 -10.07 8.64
C THR A 62 9.24 -10.99 9.83
N GLY A 63 8.67 -12.17 9.59
CA GLY A 63 8.47 -13.16 10.63
C GLY A 63 8.09 -14.51 10.05
N SER A 64 7.85 -15.50 10.91
CA SER A 64 7.24 -16.76 10.53
C SER A 64 6.05 -17.07 11.42
N TYR A 65 4.97 -17.56 10.84
CA TYR A 65 3.79 -18.02 11.56
C TYR A 65 3.40 -19.40 11.01
N ARG A 66 3.31 -20.40 11.89
CA ARG A 66 3.04 -21.81 11.51
C ARG A 66 3.96 -22.32 10.38
N ASN A 67 5.28 -22.11 10.51
CA ASN A 67 6.29 -22.43 9.50
C ASN A 67 6.12 -21.74 8.13
N LYS A 68 5.31 -20.68 8.04
CA LYS A 68 5.20 -19.85 6.84
C LYS A 68 5.82 -18.49 7.09
N ALA A 69 6.83 -18.15 6.30
CA ALA A 69 7.42 -16.82 6.34
C ALA A 69 6.42 -15.76 5.84
N PHE A 70 6.38 -14.62 6.51
CA PHE A 70 5.56 -13.48 6.10
C PHE A 70 6.37 -12.18 6.18
N PHE A 71 5.93 -11.20 5.40
CA PHE A 71 6.44 -9.83 5.39
C PHE A 71 5.26 -8.86 5.40
N VAL A 72 5.32 -7.86 6.27
CA VAL A 72 4.27 -6.86 6.43
C VAL A 72 4.47 -5.74 5.41
N THR A 73 3.65 -5.69 4.37
CA THR A 73 3.76 -4.70 3.27
C THR A 73 3.01 -3.41 3.52
N GLY A 74 2.08 -3.39 4.48
CA GLY A 74 1.20 -2.25 4.73
C GLY A 74 0.18 -2.55 5.81
N ARG A 75 -0.67 -1.56 6.12
CA ARG A 75 -1.80 -1.67 7.06
C ARG A 75 -3.03 -1.01 6.44
N VAL A 76 -4.21 -1.51 6.79
CA VAL A 76 -5.50 -0.90 6.47
C VAL A 76 -6.14 -0.46 7.78
N GLN A 77 -6.57 0.80 7.84
CA GLN A 77 -7.33 1.36 8.96
C GLN A 77 -8.70 1.81 8.42
N TYR A 78 -9.76 1.43 9.11
CA TYR A 78 -11.13 1.85 8.82
C TYR A 78 -11.49 3.08 9.65
#